data_AF-A0A5R2NF81-F1
#
_entry.id   AF-A0A5R2NF81-F1
#
_cell.length_a   1.000
_cell.length_b   1.000
_cell.length_c   1.000
_cell.angle_alpha   90.00
_cell.angle_beta   90.00
_cell.angle_gamma   90.00
#
_symmetry.space_group_name_H-M   'P 1'
#
loop_
_entity.id
_entity.type
_entity.pdbx_description
1 polymer ?
#
loop_
_entity_poly.entity_id
_entity_poly.type
_entity_poly.pdbx_seq_one_letter_code
_entity_poly.pdbx_strand_id
1 'polypeptide(L)' 'MTETDLYRGYIDCLNNQDWQRLHRFVHDEVHYNGDRVGLSGYRDMLERDFREIPD' A
#
# COMPACT_ATOMS: atom_id res chain seq x y z
N MET A 1 -6.00 14.65 -11.92
CA MET A 1 -4.95 14.02 -11.09
C MET A 1 -3.83 13.63 -12.03
N THR A 2 -2.61 14.07 -11.75
CA THR A 2 -1.41 13.58 -12.44
C THR A 2 -0.93 12.30 -11.76
N GLU A 3 -0.11 11.50 -12.43
CA GLU A 3 0.53 10.32 -11.83
C GLU A 3 1.31 10.66 -10.55
N THR A 4 1.94 11.84 -10.53
CA THR A 4 2.67 12.37 -9.38
C THR A 4 1.76 12.62 -8.16
N ASP A 5 0.53 13.10 -8.38
CA ASP A 5 -0.42 13.34 -7.29
C ASP A 5 -0.92 12.02 -6.69
N LEU A 6 -1.14 11.00 -7.52
CA LEU A 6 -1.52 9.67 -7.07
C LEU A 6 -0.38 9.03 -6.26
N TYR A 7 0.85 9.10 -6.76
CA TYR A 7 2.01 8.53 -6.10
C TYR A 7 2.30 9.22 -4.75
N ARG A 8 2.19 10.55 -4.68
CA ARG A 8 2.32 11.28 -3.42
C ARG A 8 1.24 10.91 -2.42
N GLY A 9 -0.02 10.82 -2.85
CA GLY A 9 -1.11 10.35 -2.00
C GLY A 9 -0.91 8.93 -1.49
N TYR A 10 -0.32 8.05 -2.31
CA TYR A 10 0.07 6.70 -1.89
C TYR A 10 1.14 6.74 -0.80
N ILE A 11 2.22 7.52 -0.97
CA ILE A 11 3.27 7.66 0.05
C ILE A 11 2.72 8.27 1.35
N ASP A 12 1.85 9.27 1.27
CA ASP A 12 1.20 9.85 2.44
C ASP A 12 0.32 8.81 3.17
N CYS A 13 -0.37 7.94 2.42
CA CYS A 13 -1.14 6.83 2.97
C CYS A 13 -0.25 5.84 3.73
N LEU A 14 0.90 5.47 3.16
CA LEU A 14 1.86 4.57 3.80
C LEU A 14 2.43 5.18 5.08
N ASN A 15 2.93 6.42 5.02
CA ASN A 15 3.57 7.09 6.16
C ASN A 15 2.61 7.26 7.35
N ASN A 16 1.32 7.49 7.09
CA ASN A 16 0.30 7.60 8.13
C ASN A 16 -0.30 6.25 8.56
N GLN A 17 0.15 5.14 7.96
CA GLN A 17 -0.43 3.80 8.18
C GLN A 17 -1.96 3.76 7.97
N ASP A 18 -2.46 4.58 7.02
CA ASP A 18 -3.90 4.73 6.74
C ASP A 18 -4.42 3.59 5.85
N TRP A 19 -4.36 2.37 6.37
CA TRP A 19 -4.70 1.15 5.61
C TRP A 19 -6.14 1.14 5.08
N GLN A 20 -7.04 1.89 5.72
CA GLN A 20 -8.41 2.04 5.24
C GLN A 20 -8.47 2.75 3.90
N ARG A 21 -7.51 3.64 3.58
CA ARG A 21 -7.44 4.36 2.30
C ARG A 21 -6.62 3.66 1.22
N LEU A 22 -5.94 2.56 1.54
CA LEU A 22 -5.06 1.85 0.60
C LEU A 22 -5.79 1.43 -0.69
N HIS A 23 -7.07 1.05 -0.61
CA HIS A 23 -7.92 0.71 -1.76
C HIS A 23 -8.04 1.82 -2.82
N ARG A 24 -7.75 3.08 -2.46
CA ARG A 24 -7.78 4.21 -3.39
C ARG A 24 -6.54 4.28 -4.27
N PHE A 25 -5.46 3.62 -3.86
CA PHE A 25 -4.15 3.66 -4.51
C PHE A 25 -3.75 2.31 -5.09
N VAL A 26 -4.32 1.21 -4.56
CA VAL A 26 -3.96 -0.16 -4.91
C VAL A 26 -5.22 -0.93 -5.29
N HIS A 27 -5.15 -1.68 -6.40
CA HIS A 27 -6.26 -2.49 -6.89
C HIS A 27 -6.53 -3.72 -6.00
N ASP A 28 -7.78 -4.16 -5.93
CA ASP A 28 -8.19 -5.35 -5.15
C ASP A 28 -7.44 -6.63 -5.54
N GLU A 29 -7.00 -6.71 -6.80
CA GLU A 29 -6.25 -7.83 -7.39
C GLU A 29 -4.75 -7.53 -7.58
N VAL A 30 -4.14 -6.70 -6.72
CA VAL A 30 -2.72 -6.34 -6.86
C VAL A 30 -1.79 -7.56 -6.89
N HIS A 31 -0.77 -7.47 -7.75
CA HIS A 31 0.33 -8.41 -7.82
C HIS A 31 1.56 -7.83 -7.12
N TYR A 32 2.21 -8.64 -6.31
CA TYR A 32 3.47 -8.31 -5.66
C TYR A 32 4.55 -9.28 -6.13
N ASN A 33 5.66 -8.76 -6.66
CA ASN A 33 6.75 -9.56 -7.24
C ASN A 33 6.30 -10.62 -8.27
N GLY A 34 5.20 -10.37 -8.98
CA GLY A 34 4.61 -11.28 -9.97
C GLY A 34 3.47 -12.15 -9.42
N ASP A 35 3.41 -12.35 -8.10
CA ASP A 35 2.37 -13.15 -7.46
C ASP A 35 1.13 -12.31 -7.15
N ARG A 36 -0.05 -12.84 -7.48
CA ARG A 36 -1.33 -12.19 -7.14
C ARG A 36 -1.60 -12.34 -5.65
N VAL A 37 -1.49 -11.24 -4.91
CA VAL A 37 -1.70 -11.21 -3.44
C VAL A 37 -3.02 -10.56 -3.04
N GLY A 38 -3.55 -9.70 -3.91
CA GLY A 38 -4.74 -8.90 -3.63
C GLY A 38 -4.52 -7.85 -2.54
N LEU A 39 -5.51 -6.98 -2.35
CA LEU A 39 -5.38 -5.82 -1.46
C LEU A 39 -5.13 -6.22 0.01
N SER A 40 -5.79 -7.27 0.49
CA SER A 40 -5.59 -7.77 1.85
C SER A 40 -4.17 -8.31 2.05
N GLY A 41 -3.68 -9.14 1.13
CA GLY A 41 -2.32 -9.69 1.22
C GLY A 41 -1.26 -8.61 1.10
N TYR A 42 -1.49 -7.61 0.25
CA TYR A 42 -0.59 -6.45 0.13
C TYR A 42 -0.56 -5.61 1.41
N ARG A 43 -1.72 -5.39 2.04
CA ARG A 43 -1.82 -4.70 3.33
C ARG A 43 -1.08 -5.46 4.44
N ASP A 44 -1.30 -6.77 4.56
CA ASP A 44 -0.67 -7.59 5.61
C ASP A 44 0.87 -7.53 5.52
N MET A 45 1.40 -7.51 4.30
CA MET A 45 2.83 -7.34 4.04
C MET A 45 3.32 -5.97 4.50
N LEU A 46 2.63 -4.88 4.17
CA LEU A 46 2.99 -3.52 4.61
C LEU A 46 2.94 -3.39 6.14
N GLU A 47 1.91 -3.92 6.79
CA GLU A 47 1.80 -3.92 8.25
C GLU A 47 2.95 -4.68 8.92
N ARG A 48 3.41 -5.77 8.29
CA ARG A 48 4.58 -6.53 8.74
C ARG A 48 5.86 -5.72 8.58
N ASP A 49 6.08 -5.11 7.41
CA ASP A 49 7.27 -4.31 7.12
C ASP A 49 7.41 -3.16 8.13
N PHE A 50 6.31 -2.47 8.44
CA PHE A 50 6.28 -1.41 9.48
C PHE A 50 6.63 -1.90 10.88
N ARG A 51 6.31 -3.16 11.21
CA ARG A 51 6.65 -3.76 12.51
C ARG A 51 8.12 -4.20 12.56
N GLU A 52 8.64 -4.72 11.45
CA GLU A 52 10.00 -5.24 11.36
C GLU A 52 11.05 -4.13 11.18
N ILE A 53 10.65 -2.97 10.63
CA ILE A 53 11.47 -1.79 10.46
C ILE A 53 10.87 -0.65 11.29
N PRO A 54 11.07 -0.63 12.62
CA PRO A 54 10.75 0.54 13.44
C PRO A 54 11.70 1.70 13.06
N ASP A 55 11.18 2.94 13.07
CA ASP A 55 11.91 4.20 12.82
C ASP A 55 13.25 4.30 13.57
#